data_AF-A0AAE0V630-F1
#
_entry.id   AF-A0AAE0V630-F1
#
_cell.length_a   1.000
_cell.length_b   1.000
_cell.length_c   1.000
_cell.angle_alpha   90.00
_cell.angle_beta   90.00
_cell.angle_gamma   90.00
#
_symmetry.space_group_name_H-M   'P 1'
#
loop_
_entity.id
_entity.type
_entity.pdbx_description
1 polymer ?
#
loop_
_entity_poly.entity_id
_entity_poly.type
_entity_poly.pdbx_seq_one_letter_code
_entity_poly.pdbx_strand_id
1 'polypeptide(L)'
;MCLKLQQLRRTLLSSYRILLKYKAAKYGLRKAITEAKTQYREKLDSFYSTADAGRIWQGLQHITDYTTTTGTTISPSDILPDDLNTFYACFETSSDNTERRHTHIGTSQPPFFLPIVSSAVVQKALRKINTCKAAGPDNIPWQALRVCATELADVLTSTFNLSLSQSTVPICFKTTTIVPLPKKSSCNLP
;
A
#
# COMPACT_ATOMS: atom_id res chain seq x y z
N MET A 1 9.38 47.21 -57.28
CA MET A 1 9.86 45.89 -56.79
C MET A 1 10.65 45.98 -55.48
N CYS A 2 11.48 47.02 -55.27
CA CYS A 2 12.37 47.15 -54.11
C CYS A 2 11.68 47.26 -52.73
N LEU A 3 10.54 47.96 -52.63
CA LEU A 3 9.82 48.16 -51.36
C LEU A 3 9.24 46.86 -50.78
N LYS A 4 8.71 45.96 -51.62
CA LYS A 4 8.19 44.66 -51.17
C LYS A 4 9.30 43.78 -50.59
N LEU A 5 10.47 43.77 -51.21
CA LEU A 5 11.65 43.05 -50.73
C LEU A 5 12.19 43.61 -49.41
N GLN A 6 12.22 44.94 -49.25
CA GLN A 6 12.60 45.56 -47.97
C GLN A 6 11.61 45.25 -46.85
N GLN A 7 10.30 45.26 -47.14
CA GLN A 7 9.27 44.90 -46.17
C GLN A 7 9.42 43.44 -45.71
N LEU A 8 9.66 42.52 -46.64
CA LEU A 8 9.86 41.09 -46.37
C LEU A 8 11.11 40.83 -45.52
N ARG A 9 12.21 41.56 -45.77
CA ARG A 9 13.42 41.49 -44.94
C ARG A 9 13.17 41.98 -43.51
N ARG A 10 12.39 43.05 -43.33
CA ARG A 10 12.04 43.59 -42.01
C ARG A 10 11.16 42.62 -41.23
N THR A 11 10.15 42.02 -41.85
CA THR A 11 9.27 41.05 -41.19
C THR A 11 10.03 39.79 -40.77
N LEU A 12 10.92 39.27 -41.63
CA LEU A 12 11.73 38.08 -41.34
C LEU A 12 12.72 38.33 -40.18
N LEU A 13 13.36 39.51 -40.14
CA LEU A 13 14.21 39.89 -39.00
C LEU A 13 13.40 40.06 -37.71
N SER A 14 12.18 40.60 -37.79
CA SER A 14 11.30 40.77 -36.63
C SER A 14 10.83 39.41 -36.07
N SER A 15 10.43 38.47 -36.94
CA SER A 15 9.99 37.13 -36.53
C SER A 15 11.14 36.33 -35.93
N TYR A 16 12.35 36.45 -36.50
CA TYR A 16 13.55 35.83 -35.92
C TYR A 16 13.88 36.38 -34.53
N ARG A 17 13.76 37.70 -34.32
CA ARG A 17 13.94 38.32 -33.00
C ARG A 17 12.90 37.83 -31.98
N ILE A 18 11.64 37.68 -32.38
CA ILE A 18 10.58 37.13 -31.52
C ILE A 18 10.89 35.67 -31.17
N LEU A 19 11.29 34.87 -32.16
CA LEU A 19 11.66 33.47 -31.96
C LEU A 19 12.84 33.31 -30.98
N LEU A 20 13.85 34.18 -31.09
CA LEU A 20 14.98 34.18 -30.15
C LEU A 20 14.54 34.52 -28.72
N LYS A 21 13.70 35.55 -28.54
CA LYS A 21 13.14 35.90 -27.23
C LYS A 21 12.33 34.76 -26.64
N TYR A 22 11.49 34.12 -27.44
CA TYR A 22 10.72 32.94 -27.01
C TYR A 22 11.62 31.78 -26.60
N LYS A 23 12.66 31.46 -27.38
CA LYS A 23 13.63 30.40 -27.04
C LYS A 23 14.35 30.70 -25.71
N ALA A 24 14.78 31.95 -25.51
CA ALA A 24 15.41 32.38 -24.26
C ALA A 24 14.45 32.27 -23.06
N ALA A 25 13.22 32.74 -23.20
CA ALA A 25 12.19 32.63 -22.15
C ALA A 25 11.84 31.17 -21.83
N LYS A 26 11.68 30.32 -22.85
CA LYS A 26 11.41 28.89 -22.69
C LYS A 26 12.55 28.18 -21.96
N TYR A 27 13.80 28.51 -22.32
CA TYR A 27 14.96 27.99 -21.62
C TYR A 27 14.99 28.46 -20.15
N GLY A 28 14.76 29.75 -19.91
CA GLY A 28 14.68 30.32 -18.57
C GLY A 28 13.63 29.64 -17.69
N LEU A 29 12.42 29.42 -18.21
CA LEU A 29 11.36 28.70 -17.49
C LEU A 29 11.77 27.26 -17.15
N ARG A 30 12.31 26.52 -18.13
CA ARG A 30 12.77 25.14 -17.89
C ARG A 30 13.86 25.10 -16.82
N LYS A 31 14.82 26.02 -16.88
CA LYS A 31 15.87 26.14 -15.88
C LYS A 31 15.29 26.41 -14.50
N ALA A 32 14.34 27.35 -14.38
CA ALA A 32 13.68 27.67 -13.12
C ALA A 32 12.88 26.49 -12.54
N ILE A 33 12.17 25.73 -13.38
CA ILE A 33 11.44 24.52 -12.94
C ILE A 33 12.42 23.47 -12.43
N THR A 34 13.52 23.22 -13.14
CA THR A 34 14.54 22.27 -12.71
C THR A 34 15.17 22.70 -11.39
N GLU A 35 15.51 23.97 -11.25
CA GLU A 35 16.04 24.56 -10.02
C GLU A 35 15.08 24.36 -8.83
N ALA A 36 13.80 24.71 -9.02
CA ALA A 36 12.78 24.54 -7.98
C ALA A 36 12.60 23.06 -7.58
N LYS A 37 12.64 22.14 -8.55
CA LYS A 37 12.58 20.69 -8.27
C LYS A 37 13.80 20.21 -7.48
N THR A 38 14.99 20.68 -7.82
CA THR A 38 16.22 20.36 -7.09
C THR A 38 16.14 20.85 -5.65
N GLN A 39 15.74 22.11 -5.43
CA GLN A 39 15.58 22.67 -4.09
C GLN A 39 14.55 21.89 -3.24
N TYR A 40 13.42 21.50 -3.84
CA TYR A 40 12.44 20.67 -3.14
C TYR A 40 12.98 19.28 -2.79
N ARG A 41 13.73 18.66 -3.71
CA ARG A 41 14.39 17.37 -3.46
C ARG A 41 15.40 17.46 -2.32
N GLU A 42 16.24 18.48 -2.28
CA GLU A 42 17.21 18.71 -1.20
C GLU A 42 16.49 18.92 0.15
N LYS A 43 15.39 19.67 0.14
CA LYS A 43 14.54 19.83 1.33
C LYS A 43 13.98 18.48 1.80
N LEU A 44 13.49 17.64 0.90
CA LEU A 44 13.03 16.29 1.25
C LEU A 44 14.16 15.42 1.81
N ASP A 45 15.31 15.37 1.13
CA ASP A 45 16.46 14.58 1.56
C ASP A 45 16.93 14.99 2.97
N SER A 46 16.79 16.27 3.36
CA SER A 46 17.12 16.73 4.72
C SER A 46 16.28 16.06 5.83
N PHE A 47 15.04 15.65 5.54
CA PHE A 47 14.18 14.93 6.50
C PHE A 47 14.59 13.46 6.64
N TYR A 48 15.12 12.85 5.58
CA TYR A 48 15.48 11.42 5.54
C TYR A 48 16.97 11.15 5.80
N SER A 49 17.81 12.18 5.84
CA SER A 49 19.26 12.04 6.09
C SER A 49 19.59 11.69 7.55
N THR A 50 18.64 11.89 8.47
CA THR A 50 18.81 11.58 9.90
C THR A 50 18.05 10.31 10.24
N ALA A 51 18.62 9.40 11.03
CA ALA A 51 17.93 8.20 11.54
C ALA A 51 16.87 8.51 12.63
N ASP A 52 16.24 9.67 12.56
CA ASP A 52 15.22 10.15 13.48
C ASP A 52 13.84 9.94 12.86
N ALA A 53 13.09 9.00 13.44
CA ALA A 53 11.74 8.66 12.99
C ALA A 53 10.76 9.85 13.02
N GLY A 54 10.97 10.81 13.93
CA GLY A 54 10.14 12.03 14.00
C GLY A 54 10.35 12.95 12.81
N ARG A 55 11.60 13.12 12.35
CA ARG A 55 11.90 13.91 11.14
C ARG A 55 11.39 13.24 9.87
N ILE A 56 11.52 11.92 9.78
CA ILE A 56 10.94 11.12 8.68
C ILE A 56 9.42 11.33 8.63
N TRP A 57 8.75 11.30 9.78
CA TRP A 57 7.32 11.53 9.86
C TRP A 57 6.91 12.96 9.45
N GLN A 58 7.65 13.98 9.89
CA GLN A 58 7.43 15.37 9.45
C GLN A 58 7.61 15.52 7.93
N GLY A 59 8.58 14.82 7.34
CA GLY A 59 8.77 14.76 5.89
C GLY A 59 7.56 14.16 5.17
N LEU A 60 7.01 13.06 5.69
CA LEU A 60 5.79 12.44 5.16
C LEU A 60 4.59 13.39 5.26
N GLN A 61 4.40 14.07 6.38
CA GLN A 61 3.33 15.04 6.57
C GLN A 61 3.41 16.19 5.56
N HIS A 62 4.62 16.67 5.27
CA HIS A 62 4.86 17.72 4.27
C HIS A 62 4.58 17.24 2.82
N ILE A 63 4.67 15.95 2.53
CA ILE A 63 4.35 15.41 1.19
C ILE A 63 2.85 15.22 1.01
N THR A 64 2.16 14.78 2.06
CA THR A 64 0.75 14.39 2.01
C THR A 64 -0.20 15.52 2.38
N ASP A 65 0.33 16.71 2.70
CA ASP A 65 -0.40 17.82 3.34
C ASP A 65 -1.18 17.37 4.59
N TYR A 66 -0.71 16.30 5.24
CA TYR A 66 -1.34 15.77 6.43
C TYR A 66 -1.05 16.70 7.61
N THR A 67 -2.02 17.56 7.91
CA THR A 67 -2.00 18.33 9.15
C THR A 67 -2.44 17.42 10.30
N THR A 68 -1.65 17.37 11.37
CA THR A 68 -2.07 16.72 12.60
C THR A 68 -3.22 17.54 13.18
N THR A 69 -4.45 17.29 12.74
CA THR A 69 -5.64 17.76 13.44
C THR A 69 -5.74 16.93 14.72
N THR A 70 -4.96 17.31 15.73
CA THR A 70 -5.15 16.91 17.12
C THR A 70 -6.45 17.54 17.59
N GLY A 71 -7.59 16.94 17.24
CA GLY A 71 -8.88 17.54 17.57
C GLY A 71 -10.12 16.89 16.99
N THR A 72 -10.03 15.87 16.13
CA THR A 72 -11.22 15.05 15.87
C THR A 72 -11.21 13.91 16.87
N THR A 73 -11.81 14.16 18.04
CA THR A 73 -12.41 13.08 18.83
C THR A 73 -13.40 12.41 17.89
N ILE A 74 -12.96 11.37 17.19
CA ILE A 74 -13.85 10.45 16.53
C ILE A 74 -14.60 9.80 17.69
N SER A 75 -15.78 10.33 17.99
CA SER A 75 -16.76 9.62 18.81
C SER A 75 -16.81 8.21 18.22
N PRO A 76 -16.57 7.15 19.01
CA PRO A 76 -16.63 5.79 18.49
C PRO A 76 -18.09 5.51 18.19
N SER A 77 -18.56 5.95 17.03
CA SER A 77 -19.79 5.42 16.47
C SER A 77 -19.47 3.98 16.12
N ASP A 78 -20.31 3.06 16.59
CA ASP A 78 -20.21 1.61 16.36
C ASP A 78 -20.17 1.22 14.86
N ILE A 79 -20.32 2.21 13.98
CA ILE A 79 -20.39 2.13 12.52
C ILE A 79 -19.01 2.29 11.85
N LEU A 80 -18.04 2.96 12.51
CA LEU A 80 -16.72 3.22 11.92
C LEU A 80 -15.99 1.93 11.46
N PRO A 81 -15.98 0.83 12.24
CA PRO A 81 -15.34 -0.41 11.80
C PRO A 81 -16.01 -0.99 10.55
N ASP A 82 -17.34 -0.91 10.47
CA ASP A 82 -18.12 -1.42 9.34
C ASP A 82 -17.95 -0.55 8.08
N ASP A 83 -17.84 0.77 8.24
CA ASP A 83 -17.51 1.70 7.15
C ASP A 83 -16.10 1.43 6.59
N LEU A 84 -15.12 1.20 7.48
CA LEU A 84 -13.76 0.85 7.08
C LEU A 84 -13.73 -0.51 6.37
N ASN A 85 -14.42 -1.52 6.92
CA ASN A 85 -14.53 -2.83 6.29
C ASN A 85 -15.17 -2.72 4.90
N THR A 86 -16.23 -1.93 4.75
CA THR A 86 -16.90 -1.68 3.47
C THR A 86 -15.97 -0.99 2.48
N PHE A 87 -15.22 0.03 2.92
CA PHE A 87 -14.27 0.75 2.08
C PHE A 87 -13.17 -0.17 1.54
N TYR A 88 -12.57 -1.00 2.40
CA TYR A 88 -11.48 -1.90 1.99
C TYR A 88 -11.96 -3.15 1.25
N ALA A 89 -13.19 -3.61 1.48
CA ALA A 89 -13.78 -4.74 0.74
C ALA A 89 -14.00 -4.45 -0.75
N CYS A 90 -14.08 -3.17 -1.15
CA CYS A 90 -14.24 -2.76 -2.56
C CYS A 90 -13.09 -3.23 -3.47
N PHE A 91 -11.92 -3.56 -2.91
CA PHE A 91 -10.77 -4.05 -3.67
C PHE A 91 -10.74 -5.58 -3.83
N GLU A 92 -11.62 -6.31 -3.14
CA GLU A 92 -11.64 -7.78 -3.15
C GLU A 92 -12.76 -8.39 -4.01
N THR A 93 -13.74 -7.60 -4.49
CA THR A 93 -14.82 -8.12 -5.34
C THR A 93 -14.37 -8.34 -6.78
N SER A 94 -13.69 -9.46 -7.01
CA SER A 94 -13.71 -10.15 -8.30
C SER A 94 -14.64 -11.36 -8.20
N SER A 95 -15.94 -11.12 -8.27
CA SER A 95 -16.94 -12.17 -8.50
C SER A 95 -18.19 -11.58 -9.14
N ASP A 96 -18.19 -11.67 -10.47
CA ASP A 96 -19.25 -11.76 -11.46
C ASP A 96 -20.69 -11.23 -11.22
N ASN A 97 -21.27 -10.75 -12.32
CA ASN A 97 -22.65 -10.28 -12.54
C ASN A 97 -23.09 -8.93 -11.92
N THR A 98 -22.90 -7.83 -12.66
CA THR A 98 -23.94 -7.22 -13.52
C THR A 98 -23.46 -5.89 -14.10
N GLU A 99 -23.75 -5.69 -15.38
CA GLU A 99 -23.58 -4.51 -16.23
C GLU A 99 -23.21 -3.19 -15.53
N ARG A 100 -21.92 -2.83 -15.55
CA ARG A 100 -21.51 -1.42 -15.53
C ARG A 100 -20.60 -1.16 -16.72
N ARG A 101 -21.20 -0.52 -17.73
CA ARG A 101 -20.53 0.14 -18.85
C ARG A 101 -19.45 1.07 -18.29
N HIS A 102 -18.20 0.62 -18.29
CA HIS A 102 -17.04 1.50 -18.20
C HIS A 102 -16.17 1.27 -19.42
N THR A 103 -15.89 2.37 -20.11
CA THR A 103 -15.04 2.49 -21.28
C THR A 103 -13.74 1.71 -21.13
N HIS A 104 -13.56 0.79 -22.07
CA HIS A 104 -12.44 -0.11 -22.28
C HIS A 104 -11.10 0.65 -22.40
N ILE A 105 -10.31 0.68 -21.32
CA ILE A 105 -8.84 0.69 -21.45
C ILE A 105 -8.41 -0.75 -21.14
N GLY A 106 -7.97 -1.43 -22.19
CA GLY A 106 -7.54 -2.82 -22.13
C GLY A 106 -6.28 -2.96 -21.30
N THR A 107 -6.45 -3.23 -20.01
CA THR A 107 -5.46 -3.95 -19.22
C THR A 107 -5.87 -5.42 -19.26
N SER A 108 -5.17 -6.20 -20.07
CA SER A 108 -5.15 -7.65 -19.97
C SER A 108 -4.78 -8.02 -18.53
N GLN A 109 -5.77 -8.25 -17.67
CA GLN A 109 -5.52 -8.86 -16.37
C GLN A 109 -4.80 -10.19 -16.65
N PRO A 110 -3.61 -10.42 -16.08
CA PRO A 110 -2.99 -11.73 -16.17
C PRO A 110 -3.99 -12.74 -15.58
N PRO A 111 -4.08 -13.96 -16.14
CA PRO A 111 -4.93 -14.99 -15.58
C PRO A 111 -4.66 -15.10 -14.08
N PHE A 112 -5.70 -14.89 -13.27
CA PHE A 112 -5.62 -15.05 -11.83
C PHE A 112 -5.31 -16.51 -11.54
N PHE A 113 -4.02 -16.81 -11.32
CA PHE A 113 -3.62 -18.10 -10.81
C PHE A 113 -3.90 -18.12 -9.32
N LEU A 114 -4.85 -18.96 -8.91
CA LEU A 114 -5.03 -19.24 -7.49
C LEU A 114 -3.70 -19.79 -6.95
N PRO A 115 -3.17 -19.22 -5.86
CA PRO A 115 -1.91 -19.66 -5.30
C PRO A 115 -2.06 -21.10 -4.79
N ILE A 116 -1.33 -22.03 -5.42
CA ILE A 116 -1.30 -23.43 -4.98
C ILE A 116 -0.31 -23.54 -3.85
N VAL A 117 -0.80 -23.96 -2.68
CA VAL A 117 0.04 -24.27 -1.53
C VAL A 117 0.62 -25.67 -1.73
N SER A 118 1.94 -25.82 -1.66
CA SER A 118 2.60 -27.13 -1.74
C SER A 118 2.86 -27.73 -0.36
N SER A 119 2.91 -29.06 -0.28
CA SER A 119 3.21 -29.79 0.97
C SER A 119 4.56 -29.39 1.58
N ALA A 120 5.58 -29.19 0.74
CA ALA A 120 6.90 -28.73 1.20
C ALA A 120 6.85 -27.36 1.90
N VAL A 121 5.99 -26.44 1.43
CA VAL A 121 5.82 -25.11 2.06
C VAL A 121 5.15 -25.25 3.42
N VAL A 122 4.09 -26.06 3.51
CA VAL A 122 3.38 -26.32 4.77
C VAL A 122 4.30 -27.01 5.78
N GLN A 123 5.03 -28.03 5.35
CA GLN A 123 5.98 -28.73 6.19
C GLN A 123 7.07 -27.79 6.73
N LYS A 124 7.63 -26.92 5.88
CA LYS A 124 8.62 -25.92 6.29
C LYS A 124 8.04 -24.93 7.29
N ALA A 125 6.78 -24.51 7.11
CA ALA A 125 6.08 -23.65 8.04
C ALA A 125 5.88 -24.34 9.41
N LEU A 126 5.41 -25.59 9.43
CA LEU A 126 5.24 -26.38 10.64
C LEU A 126 6.56 -26.57 11.40
N ARG A 127 7.66 -26.84 10.68
CA ARG A 127 9.00 -26.97 11.29
C ARG A 127 9.52 -25.68 11.94
N LYS A 128 9.07 -24.51 11.45
CA LYS A 128 9.49 -23.19 11.95
C LYS A 128 8.62 -22.69 13.12
N ILE A 129 7.60 -23.42 13.52
CA ILE A 129 6.73 -23.05 14.64
C ILE A 129 7.54 -22.88 15.92
N ASN A 130 7.26 -21.79 16.66
CA ASN A 130 7.81 -21.57 18.00
C ASN A 130 7.07 -22.45 19.01
N THR A 131 7.78 -23.43 19.56
CA THR A 131 7.24 -24.42 20.49
C THR A 131 6.99 -23.90 21.91
N CYS A 132 7.46 -22.70 22.24
CA CYS A 132 7.30 -22.11 23.58
C CYS A 132 6.01 -21.30 23.74
N LYS A 133 5.12 -21.32 22.73
CA LYS A 133 3.81 -20.66 22.81
C LYS A 133 2.79 -21.53 23.55
N ALA A 134 1.76 -20.90 24.12
CA ALA A 134 0.63 -21.62 24.72
C ALA A 134 -0.17 -22.37 23.65
N ALA A 135 -0.67 -23.56 23.98
CA ALA A 135 -1.52 -24.35 23.10
C ALA A 135 -2.81 -23.60 22.75
N GLY A 136 -3.38 -23.92 21.59
CA GLY A 136 -4.68 -23.41 21.18
C GLY A 136 -5.83 -23.95 22.03
N PRO A 137 -7.08 -23.60 21.69
CA PRO A 137 -8.27 -24.13 22.37
C PRO A 137 -8.46 -25.64 22.20
N ASP A 138 -7.78 -26.23 21.21
CA ASP A 138 -7.68 -27.67 20.97
C ASP A 138 -6.71 -28.38 21.93
N ASN A 139 -5.98 -27.62 22.75
CA ASN A 139 -4.96 -28.10 23.68
C ASN A 139 -3.86 -28.93 22.99
N ILE A 140 -3.61 -28.68 21.69
CA ILE A 140 -2.54 -29.35 20.96
C ILE A 140 -1.25 -28.56 21.18
N PRO A 141 -0.19 -29.16 21.75
CA PRO A 141 1.06 -28.46 21.95
C PRO A 141 1.74 -28.20 20.60
N TRP A 142 2.33 -27.00 20.45
CA TRP A 142 3.09 -26.62 19.26
C TRP A 142 4.24 -27.59 18.93
N GLN A 143 4.77 -28.27 19.94
CA GLN A 143 5.76 -29.34 19.77
C GLN A 143 5.21 -30.51 18.96
N ALA A 144 3.97 -30.94 19.20
CA ALA A 144 3.35 -32.03 18.46
C ALA A 144 3.19 -31.67 16.98
N LEU A 145 2.76 -30.44 16.67
CA LEU A 145 2.66 -29.95 15.29
C LEU A 145 4.03 -29.92 14.59
N ARG A 146 5.10 -29.58 15.32
CA ARG A 146 6.45 -29.54 14.76
C ARG A 146 7.03 -30.94 14.50
N VAL A 147 6.77 -31.89 15.41
CA VAL A 147 7.24 -33.29 15.28
C VAL A 147 6.48 -34.00 14.16
N CYS A 148 5.16 -33.86 14.13
CA CYS A 148 4.29 -34.47 13.12
C CYS A 148 4.24 -33.67 11.81
N ALA A 149 5.21 -32.79 11.55
CA ALA A 149 5.19 -31.91 10.38
C ALA A 149 5.19 -32.67 9.05
N THR A 150 5.78 -33.88 8.98
CA THR A 150 5.71 -34.75 7.80
C THR A 150 4.29 -35.24 7.56
N GLU A 151 3.68 -35.83 8.58
CA GLU A 151 2.36 -36.47 8.49
C GLU A 151 1.24 -35.44 8.25
N LEU A 152 1.35 -34.27 8.89
CA LEU A 152 0.33 -33.23 8.82
C LEU A 152 0.43 -32.38 7.54
N ALA A 153 1.57 -32.37 6.85
CA ALA A 153 1.79 -31.48 5.71
C ALA A 153 0.77 -31.73 4.59
N ASP A 154 0.58 -32.98 4.17
CA ASP A 154 -0.29 -33.30 3.04
C ASP A 154 -1.76 -33.02 3.35
N VAL A 155 -2.23 -33.38 4.55
CA VAL A 155 -3.61 -33.14 5.01
C VAL A 155 -3.89 -31.65 5.09
N LEU A 156 -3.00 -30.87 5.72
CA LEU A 156 -3.17 -29.41 5.82
C LEU A 156 -3.07 -28.74 4.45
N THR A 157 -2.18 -29.18 3.57
CA THR A 157 -2.11 -28.71 2.18
C THR A 157 -3.42 -28.93 1.44
N SER A 158 -4.02 -30.12 1.53
CA SER A 158 -5.30 -30.40 0.90
C SER A 158 -6.41 -29.48 1.44
N THR A 159 -6.42 -29.26 2.75
CA THR A 159 -7.39 -28.38 3.43
C THR A 159 -7.23 -26.93 3.00
N PHE A 160 -6.00 -26.42 2.93
CA PHE A 160 -5.74 -25.04 2.51
C PHE A 160 -6.09 -24.83 1.04
N ASN A 161 -5.70 -25.74 0.14
CA ASN A 161 -6.02 -25.60 -1.28
C ASN A 161 -7.53 -25.72 -1.54
N LEU A 162 -8.25 -26.56 -0.78
CA LEU A 162 -9.70 -26.63 -0.84
C LEU A 162 -10.36 -25.33 -0.34
N SER A 163 -9.85 -24.79 0.77
CA SER A 163 -10.35 -23.52 1.33
C SER A 163 -10.12 -22.35 0.36
N LEU A 164 -8.96 -22.30 -0.30
CA LEU A 164 -8.64 -21.30 -1.31
C LEU A 164 -9.51 -21.44 -2.56
N SER A 165 -9.75 -22.66 -3.04
CA SER A 165 -10.57 -22.89 -4.25
C SER A 165 -12.05 -22.61 -4.02
N GLN A 166 -12.55 -22.87 -2.81
CA GLN A 166 -13.94 -22.59 -2.42
C GLN A 166 -14.13 -21.20 -1.82
N SER A 167 -13.05 -20.43 -1.66
CA SER A 167 -13.03 -19.16 -0.93
C SER A 167 -13.73 -19.23 0.43
N THR A 168 -13.65 -20.38 1.11
CA THR A 168 -14.39 -20.68 2.33
C THR A 168 -13.44 -21.22 3.40
N VAL A 169 -13.37 -20.54 4.54
CA VAL A 169 -12.54 -20.96 5.67
C VAL A 169 -13.39 -21.77 6.66
N PRO A 170 -12.94 -22.97 7.10
CA PRO A 170 -13.65 -23.78 8.09
C PRO A 170 -13.98 -22.99 9.36
N ILE A 171 -15.17 -23.20 9.92
CA ILE A 171 -15.65 -22.48 11.11
C ILE A 171 -14.69 -22.66 12.29
N CYS A 172 -14.14 -23.87 12.47
CA CYS A 172 -13.17 -24.15 13.53
C CYS A 172 -11.90 -23.28 13.48
N PHE A 173 -11.53 -22.74 12.31
CA PHE A 173 -10.41 -21.80 12.19
C PHE A 173 -10.79 -20.35 12.50
N LYS A 174 -12.10 -20.05 12.53
CA LYS A 174 -12.64 -18.73 12.92
C LYS A 174 -12.96 -18.66 14.41
N THR A 175 -13.18 -19.79 15.06
CA THR A 175 -13.48 -19.86 16.49
C THR A 175 -12.21 -19.65 17.33
N THR A 176 -12.24 -18.69 18.26
CA THR A 176 -11.14 -18.42 19.20
C THR A 176 -11.64 -18.36 20.64
N THR A 177 -10.79 -18.77 21.60
CA THR A 177 -11.10 -18.63 23.03
C THR A 177 -10.50 -17.34 23.55
N ILE A 178 -11.36 -16.42 24.00
CA ILE A 178 -10.95 -15.13 24.56
C ILE A 178 -10.84 -15.28 26.08
N VAL A 179 -9.61 -15.27 26.59
CA VAL A 179 -9.34 -15.24 28.03
C VAL A 179 -8.92 -13.81 28.41
N PRO A 180 -9.74 -13.05 29.16
CA PRO A 180 -9.37 -11.70 29.59
C PRO A 180 -8.22 -11.77 30.59
N LEU A 181 -7.12 -11.07 30.29
CA LEU A 181 -5.97 -10.95 31.18
C LEU A 181 -5.88 -9.52 31.74
N PRO A 182 -5.81 -9.34 33.07
CA PRO A 182 -5.60 -8.03 33.67
C PRO A 182 -4.25 -7.45 33.23
N LYS A 183 -4.29 -6.28 32.58
CA LYS A 183 -3.07 -5.52 32.26
C LYS A 183 -2.60 -4.84 33.55
N LYS A 184 -1.30 -4.93 33.86
CA LYS A 184 -0.73 -4.25 35.05
C LYS A 184 -1.05 -2.74 34.97
N SER A 185 -1.84 -2.22 35.88
CA SER A 185 -1.93 -0.79 36.14
C SER A 185 -0.70 -0.38 36.94
N SER A 186 -0.11 0.79 36.64
CA SER A 186 0.76 1.47 37.60
C SER A 186 -0.11 1.85 38.80
N CYS A 187 -0.18 0.96 39.78
CA CYS A 187 -0.75 1.28 41.08
C CYS A 187 0.18 2.29 41.76
N ASN A 188 -0.04 3.58 41.51
CA ASN A 188 0.32 4.59 42.48
C ASN A 188 -0.71 4.42 43.60
N LEU A 189 -0.40 3.56 44.59
CA LEU A 189 -1.08 3.65 45.88
C LEU A 189 -0.69 4.98 46.53
N PRO A 190 -1.64 5.66 47.21
CA PRO A 190 -1.38 6.89 47.95
C PRO A 190 -0.41 6.68 49.13
#